data_AF-A0A2V6ZJ38-F1
#
_entry.id   AF-A0A2V6ZJ38-F1
#
_cell.length_a   1.000
_cell.length_b   1.000
_cell.length_c   1.000
_cell.angle_alpha   90.00
_cell.angle_beta   90.00
_cell.angle_gamma   90.00
#
_symmetry.space_group_name_H-M   'P 1'
#
loop_
_entity.id
_entity.type
_entity.pdbx_description
1 polymer ?
#
loop_
_entity_poly.entity_id
_entity_poly.type
_entity_poly.pdbx_seq_one_letter_code
_entity_poly.pdbx_strand_id
1 'polypeptide(L)'
;MPEQILVVEDDDNLAFVLCEALQRRGYRAEAVGTLAALRERLTAAPHDLVLLDLRLPDGDGLEAIPQCRELAPDTPIIVMTAYAVRRAATEALRRGAYDFFTKPLKISEIEIVVERALERRRLQQRIATLEASRVTGFEELVGSSQAFVHALETARRGAPTDLTVLIEGESGTGKELLAQAIHRGSARKGGPLVAVNCAAIPEGLLESELFGHERGAFTGAIRTRVGRFELARGGTLFLDEIGDMPLGMQAKILRAIEERRIERVGGNRPIDVDVRIIAATNQTLGQLVEGGRFRADLFYRLHGIQLRLPPLRERLDDLPELINTFLDHAQRKLSRTTATLSDQALQCLWVHAWPGNVRELKHVLEGAVLLSDGVIRPEHLPPAVQTAGVKKLATASATASATSSGRSLDETLDDVERQMILEALGRAGGVQVRAARVLGITEQSLWYRIKKHGIQARVTGSPPTGPSEPASLPAARPTRPVELPANAEEALDRSVTRSRSAGRNPGRNRAFKDLLA
;
A
#
# COMPACT_ATOMS: atom_id res chain seq x y z
N MET A 1 -27.26 21.68 3.19
CA MET A 1 -28.53 22.21 2.61
C MET A 1 -29.64 21.81 3.57
N PRO A 2 -30.73 22.59 3.70
CA PRO A 2 -31.86 22.21 4.53
C PRO A 2 -32.52 20.93 3.98
N GLU A 3 -32.86 19.99 4.86
CA GLU A 3 -33.48 18.71 4.51
C GLU A 3 -34.85 18.93 3.84
N GLN A 4 -35.14 18.14 2.81
CA GLN A 4 -36.39 18.22 2.04
C GLN A 4 -37.42 17.19 2.52
N ILE A 5 -38.59 17.64 2.94
CA ILE A 5 -39.66 16.80 3.47
C ILE A 5 -40.87 16.90 2.54
N LEU A 6 -41.37 15.76 2.08
CA LEU A 6 -42.60 15.67 1.29
C LEU A 6 -43.77 15.32 2.20
N VAL A 7 -44.80 16.15 2.21
CA VAL A 7 -46.05 15.94 2.94
C VAL A 7 -47.12 15.49 1.94
N VAL A 8 -47.73 14.33 2.18
CA VAL A 8 -48.78 13.76 1.32
C VAL A 8 -50.07 13.73 2.13
N GLU A 9 -50.92 14.72 1.89
CA GLU A 9 -52.12 15.01 2.68
C GLU A 9 -53.13 15.74 1.79
N ASP A 10 -54.38 15.27 1.75
CA ASP A 10 -55.46 15.86 0.95
C ASP A 10 -56.21 16.99 1.65
N ASP A 11 -56.13 17.08 2.99
CA ASP A 11 -56.62 18.23 3.75
C ASP A 11 -55.63 19.41 3.67
N ASP A 12 -55.97 20.40 2.83
CA ASP A 12 -55.18 21.61 2.62
C ASP A 12 -54.84 22.35 3.93
N ASN A 13 -55.74 22.37 4.93
CA ASN A 13 -55.47 23.05 6.20
C ASN A 13 -54.41 22.30 7.00
N LEU A 14 -54.54 20.97 7.07
CA LEU A 14 -53.58 20.15 7.80
C LEU A 14 -52.22 20.14 7.11
N ALA A 15 -52.20 20.03 5.78
CA ALA A 15 -51.00 20.13 4.96
C ALA A 15 -50.28 21.47 5.20
N PHE A 16 -51.03 22.59 5.19
CA PHE A 16 -50.48 23.91 5.48
C PHE A 16 -49.85 23.99 6.87
N VAL A 17 -50.55 23.52 7.90
CA VAL A 17 -50.05 23.54 9.30
C VAL A 17 -48.79 22.69 9.46
N LEU A 18 -48.73 21.51 8.83
CA LEU A 18 -47.56 20.63 8.86
C LEU A 18 -46.36 21.28 8.17
N CYS A 19 -46.55 21.82 6.96
CA CYS A 19 -45.49 22.50 6.23
C CYS A 19 -44.94 23.70 7.01
N GLU A 20 -45.81 24.54 7.57
CA GLU A 20 -45.43 25.68 8.41
C GLU A 20 -44.61 25.28 9.64
N ALA A 21 -45.02 24.22 10.33
CA ALA A 21 -44.29 23.72 11.51
C ALA A 21 -42.89 23.23 11.13
N LEU A 22 -42.78 22.44 10.05
CA LEU A 22 -41.50 21.93 9.56
C LEU A 22 -40.58 23.05 9.07
N GLN A 23 -41.12 24.06 8.41
CA GLN A 23 -40.36 25.23 7.95
C GLN A 23 -39.80 26.06 9.11
N ARG A 24 -40.56 26.23 10.20
CA ARG A 24 -40.07 26.89 11.43
C ARG A 24 -38.90 26.16 12.09
N ARG A 25 -38.78 24.85 11.88
CA ARG A 25 -37.65 24.03 12.32
C ARG A 25 -36.43 24.08 11.37
N GLY A 26 -36.55 24.79 10.25
CA GLY A 26 -35.46 24.97 9.27
C GLY A 26 -35.45 23.94 8.13
N TYR A 27 -36.49 23.10 8.02
CA TYR A 27 -36.64 22.16 6.91
C TYR A 27 -37.31 22.81 5.71
N ARG A 28 -37.11 22.25 4.51
CA ARG A 28 -37.93 22.57 3.33
C ARG A 28 -39.07 21.57 3.25
N ALA A 29 -40.31 22.03 3.36
CA ALA A 29 -41.50 21.19 3.25
C ALA A 29 -42.32 21.55 2.00
N GLU A 30 -42.71 20.53 1.23
CA GLU A 30 -43.64 20.62 0.09
C GLU A 30 -44.82 19.68 0.35
N ALA A 31 -46.04 20.11 0.00
CA ALA A 31 -47.25 19.31 0.13
C ALA A 31 -47.82 18.86 -1.21
N VAL A 32 -48.30 17.62 -1.27
CA VAL A 32 -49.05 17.04 -2.40
C VAL A 32 -50.29 16.31 -1.89
N GLY A 33 -51.38 16.33 -2.65
CA GLY A 33 -52.66 15.75 -2.22
C GLY A 33 -52.99 14.37 -2.77
N THR A 34 -52.10 13.74 -3.56
CA THR A 34 -52.39 12.49 -4.27
C THR A 34 -51.19 11.53 -4.29
N LEU A 35 -51.45 10.23 -4.35
CA LEU A 35 -50.43 9.20 -4.55
C LEU A 35 -49.74 9.32 -5.91
N ALA A 36 -50.46 9.76 -6.95
CA ALA A 36 -49.89 10.06 -8.25
C ALA A 36 -48.81 11.15 -8.15
N ALA A 37 -49.10 12.26 -7.47
CA ALA A 37 -48.16 13.36 -7.26
C ALA A 37 -46.97 12.95 -6.36
N LEU A 38 -47.22 12.12 -5.34
CA LEU A 38 -46.15 11.52 -4.52
C LEU A 38 -45.12 10.78 -5.39
N ARG A 39 -45.59 9.91 -6.30
CA ARG A 39 -44.71 9.15 -7.20
C ARG A 39 -43.92 10.08 -8.12
N GLU A 40 -44.59 11.05 -8.73
CA GLU A 40 -43.95 12.04 -9.62
C GLU A 40 -42.83 12.80 -8.88
N ARG A 41 -43.11 13.29 -7.66
CA ARG A 41 -42.13 14.04 -6.86
C ARG A 41 -40.95 13.19 -6.41
N LEU A 42 -41.19 11.95 -5.98
CA LEU A 42 -40.11 11.02 -5.61
C LEU A 42 -39.20 10.69 -6.80
N THR A 43 -39.71 10.69 -8.03
CA THR A 43 -38.89 10.48 -9.24
C THR A 43 -38.16 11.75 -9.70
N ALA A 44 -38.75 12.94 -9.49
CA ALA A 44 -38.19 14.20 -9.96
C ALA A 44 -37.05 14.72 -9.09
N ALA A 45 -37.12 14.52 -7.77
CA ALA A 45 -36.12 15.01 -6.83
C ALA A 45 -35.96 14.09 -5.61
N PRO A 46 -34.74 14.01 -5.03
CA PRO A 46 -34.52 13.25 -3.80
C PRO A 46 -35.14 13.99 -2.61
N HIS A 47 -35.91 13.26 -1.81
CA HIS A 47 -36.49 13.75 -0.57
C HIS A 47 -35.81 13.09 0.63
N ASP A 48 -35.73 13.81 1.74
CA ASP A 48 -35.11 13.34 2.98
C ASP A 48 -36.06 12.57 3.90
N LEU A 49 -37.35 12.85 3.80
CA LEU A 49 -38.40 12.19 4.57
C LEU A 49 -39.76 12.36 3.86
N VAL A 50 -40.65 11.38 4.01
CA VAL A 50 -42.04 11.46 3.54
C VAL A 50 -43.00 11.35 4.73
N LEU A 51 -43.91 12.30 4.88
CA LEU A 51 -45.10 12.19 5.72
C LEU A 51 -46.28 11.76 4.82
N LEU A 52 -46.89 10.61 5.09
CA LEU A 52 -47.90 10.01 4.20
C LEU A 52 -49.22 9.76 4.92
N ASP A 53 -50.32 10.40 4.49
CA ASP A 53 -51.65 9.95 4.87
C ASP A 53 -51.99 8.61 4.20
N LEU A 54 -52.66 7.72 4.96
CA LEU A 54 -53.22 6.48 4.44
C LEU A 54 -54.50 6.69 3.63
N ARG A 55 -55.22 7.79 3.85
CA ARG A 55 -56.46 8.11 3.13
C ARG A 55 -56.17 9.20 2.13
N LEU A 56 -56.13 8.86 0.86
CA LEU A 56 -55.95 9.82 -0.23
C LEU A 56 -57.05 9.63 -1.28
N PRO A 57 -57.40 10.68 -2.05
CA PRO A 57 -58.51 10.62 -3.00
C PRO A 57 -58.29 9.61 -4.14
N ASP A 58 -57.05 9.23 -4.42
CA ASP A 58 -56.66 8.32 -5.50
C ASP A 58 -56.18 6.94 -5.03
N GLY A 59 -56.26 6.62 -3.72
CA GLY A 59 -55.98 5.28 -3.21
C GLY A 59 -55.64 5.20 -1.72
N ASP A 60 -55.29 3.99 -1.26
CA ASP A 60 -54.80 3.75 0.12
C ASP A 60 -53.28 3.92 0.18
N GLY A 61 -52.81 4.85 1.01
CA GLY A 61 -51.37 5.11 1.20
C GLY A 61 -50.60 3.88 1.69
N LEU A 62 -51.26 2.90 2.31
CA LEU A 62 -50.65 1.65 2.76
C LEU A 62 -50.13 0.79 1.60
N GLU A 63 -50.72 0.92 0.42
CA GLU A 63 -50.28 0.21 -0.79
C GLU A 63 -49.13 0.93 -1.50
N ALA A 64 -48.93 2.22 -1.22
CA ALA A 64 -47.85 3.01 -1.81
C ALA A 64 -46.50 2.80 -1.10
N ILE A 65 -46.49 2.37 0.18
CA ILE A 65 -45.25 2.21 0.97
C ILE A 65 -44.21 1.32 0.28
N PRO A 66 -44.54 0.09 -0.23
CA PRO A 66 -43.54 -0.74 -0.90
C PRO A 66 -42.95 -0.09 -2.15
N GLN A 67 -43.79 0.60 -2.94
CA GLN A 67 -43.37 1.28 -4.17
C GLN A 67 -42.47 2.48 -3.86
N CYS A 68 -42.79 3.26 -2.83
CA CYS A 68 -41.93 4.34 -2.36
C CYS A 68 -40.56 3.83 -1.89
N ARG A 69 -40.51 2.64 -1.27
CA ARG A 69 -39.24 2.00 -0.89
C ARG A 69 -38.45 1.46 -2.07
N GLU A 70 -39.10 1.05 -3.14
CA GLU A 70 -38.41 0.67 -4.38
C GLU A 70 -37.80 1.88 -5.08
N LEU A 71 -38.52 3.00 -5.12
CA LEU A 71 -38.05 4.25 -5.76
C LEU A 71 -37.01 5.00 -4.92
N ALA A 72 -37.16 4.98 -3.59
CA ALA A 72 -36.33 5.74 -2.67
C ALA A 72 -36.04 4.92 -1.38
N PRO A 73 -35.19 3.88 -1.46
CA PRO A 73 -35.01 2.89 -0.38
C PRO A 73 -34.50 3.47 0.95
N ASP A 74 -33.74 4.56 0.88
CA ASP A 74 -33.14 5.22 2.05
C ASP A 74 -34.01 6.34 2.64
N THR A 75 -35.21 6.55 2.08
CA THR A 75 -36.12 7.61 2.55
C THR A 75 -37.08 7.07 3.60
N PRO A 76 -37.00 7.53 4.87
CA PRO A 76 -37.96 7.13 5.89
C PRO A 76 -39.35 7.67 5.54
N ILE A 77 -40.36 6.80 5.69
CA ILE A 77 -41.77 7.13 5.48
C ILE A 77 -42.47 7.09 6.84
N ILE A 78 -43.01 8.21 7.29
CA ILE A 78 -43.84 8.28 8.50
C ILE A 78 -45.29 8.37 8.07
N VAL A 79 -46.13 7.50 8.62
CA VAL A 79 -47.52 7.38 8.21
C VAL A 79 -48.45 8.17 9.13
N MET A 80 -49.42 8.87 8.58
CA MET A 80 -50.49 9.55 9.30
C MET A 80 -51.80 8.82 9.05
N THR A 81 -52.62 8.60 10.09
CA THR A 81 -53.90 7.90 9.93
C THR A 81 -54.98 8.44 10.84
N ALA A 82 -56.22 8.54 10.33
CA ALA A 82 -57.39 8.87 11.15
C ALA A 82 -57.92 7.69 11.98
N TYR A 83 -57.45 6.46 11.75
CA TYR A 83 -58.06 5.25 12.32
C TYR A 83 -57.35 4.81 13.61
N ALA A 84 -58.07 4.77 14.74
CA ALA A 84 -57.58 4.32 16.05
C ALA A 84 -57.24 2.81 16.13
N VAL A 85 -57.23 2.10 15.00
CA VAL A 85 -57.01 0.65 14.99
C VAL A 85 -55.53 0.36 14.82
N ARG A 86 -54.90 -0.09 15.91
CA ARG A 86 -53.51 -0.59 15.98
C ARG A 86 -53.09 -1.47 14.79
N ARG A 87 -54.02 -2.16 14.11
CA ARG A 87 -53.74 -3.02 12.95
C ARG A 87 -53.16 -2.27 11.75
N ALA A 88 -53.72 -1.13 11.35
CA ALA A 88 -53.25 -0.40 10.16
C ALA A 88 -51.85 0.19 10.38
N ALA A 89 -51.61 0.74 11.57
CA ALA A 89 -50.30 1.20 12.01
C ALA A 89 -49.25 0.07 12.04
N THR A 90 -49.62 -1.09 12.59
CA THR A 90 -48.71 -2.26 12.62
C THR A 90 -48.41 -2.77 11.21
N GLU A 91 -49.40 -2.74 10.33
CA GLU A 91 -49.23 -3.15 8.93
C GLU A 91 -48.35 -2.17 8.15
N ALA A 92 -48.47 -0.87 8.39
CA ALA A 92 -47.58 0.14 7.80
C ALA A 92 -46.11 -0.11 8.17
N LEU A 93 -45.82 -0.41 9.46
CA LEU A 93 -44.47 -0.77 9.90
C LEU A 93 -43.98 -2.06 9.25
N ARG A 94 -44.84 -3.09 9.10
CA ARG A 94 -44.49 -4.33 8.40
C ARG A 94 -44.14 -4.12 6.93
N ARG A 95 -44.83 -3.18 6.27
CA ARG A 95 -44.57 -2.80 4.88
C ARG A 95 -43.37 -1.86 4.73
N GLY A 96 -42.82 -1.36 5.84
CA GLY A 96 -41.58 -0.62 5.86
C GLY A 96 -41.68 0.86 6.19
N ALA A 97 -42.79 1.33 6.75
CA ALA A 97 -42.84 2.64 7.37
C ALA A 97 -41.83 2.72 8.53
N TYR A 98 -41.27 3.90 8.72
CA TYR A 98 -40.37 4.21 9.83
C TYR A 98 -41.14 4.34 11.15
N ASP A 99 -42.25 5.07 11.14
CA ASP A 99 -43.12 5.29 12.29
C ASP A 99 -44.55 5.68 11.83
N PHE A 100 -45.48 5.86 12.77
CA PHE A 100 -46.84 6.30 12.48
C PHE A 100 -47.43 7.26 13.53
N PHE A 101 -48.42 8.05 13.12
CA PHE A 101 -49.21 8.92 13.97
C PHE A 101 -50.71 8.76 13.73
N THR A 102 -51.49 8.84 14.80
CA THR A 102 -52.95 8.88 14.73
C THR A 102 -53.46 10.32 14.78
N LYS A 103 -54.33 10.73 13.85
CA LYS A 103 -55.04 12.01 13.90
C LYS A 103 -56.05 11.98 15.07
N PRO A 104 -56.21 13.07 15.85
CA PRO A 104 -55.61 14.39 15.68
C PRO A 104 -54.12 14.44 16.05
N LEU A 105 -53.33 15.07 15.18
CA LEU A 105 -51.87 15.12 15.29
C LEU A 105 -51.42 16.19 16.28
N LYS A 106 -50.48 15.86 17.16
CA LYS A 106 -49.74 16.88 17.92
C LYS A 106 -48.47 17.23 17.19
N ILE A 107 -48.39 18.48 16.73
CA ILE A 107 -47.25 18.98 15.95
C ILE A 107 -45.92 18.75 16.68
N SER A 108 -45.88 18.96 17.99
CA SER A 108 -44.69 18.72 18.81
C SER A 108 -44.21 17.26 18.79
N GLU A 109 -45.11 16.29 18.67
CA GLU A 109 -44.75 14.87 18.59
C GLU A 109 -44.19 14.52 17.21
N ILE A 110 -44.75 15.11 16.14
CA ILE A 110 -44.26 14.95 14.77
C ILE A 110 -42.84 15.50 14.63
N GLU A 111 -42.58 16.71 15.15
CA GLU A 111 -41.26 17.33 15.08
C GLU A 111 -40.16 16.43 15.67
N ILE A 112 -40.44 15.78 16.82
CA ILE A 112 -39.48 14.88 17.49
C ILE A 112 -39.19 13.64 16.63
N VAL A 113 -40.22 13.03 16.04
CA VAL A 113 -40.03 11.81 15.23
C VAL A 113 -39.37 12.13 13.90
N VAL A 114 -39.71 13.26 13.28
CA VAL A 114 -39.04 13.77 12.07
C VAL A 114 -37.56 14.00 12.34
N GLU A 115 -37.20 14.67 13.45
CA GLU A 115 -35.81 14.89 13.83
C GLU A 115 -35.03 13.59 13.98
N ARG A 116 -35.59 12.60 14.69
CA ARG A 116 -34.98 11.27 14.87
C ARG A 116 -34.85 10.48 13.57
N ALA A 117 -35.85 10.56 12.70
CA ALA A 117 -35.83 9.89 11.41
C ALA A 117 -34.73 10.46 10.50
N LEU A 118 -34.62 11.79 10.44
CA LEU A 118 -33.59 12.49 9.70
C LEU A 118 -32.18 12.24 10.28
N GLU A 119 -32.04 12.24 11.61
CA GLU A 119 -30.76 11.92 12.27
C GLU A 119 -30.31 10.49 11.93
N ARG A 120 -31.21 9.50 12.01
CA ARG A 120 -30.90 8.12 11.63
C ARG A 120 -30.49 8.02 10.16
N ARG A 121 -31.22 8.67 9.26
CA ARG A 121 -30.85 8.73 7.83
C ARG A 121 -29.48 9.33 7.64
N ARG A 122 -29.16 10.43 8.31
CA ARG A 122 -27.83 11.07 8.25
C ARG A 122 -26.73 10.14 8.75
N LEU A 123 -26.97 9.40 9.84
CA LEU A 123 -26.03 8.39 10.34
C LEU A 123 -25.85 7.24 9.35
N GLN A 124 -26.93 6.73 8.75
CA GLN A 124 -26.89 5.69 7.73
C GLN A 124 -26.18 6.15 6.46
N GLN A 125 -26.44 7.36 5.98
CA GLN A 125 -25.72 7.96 4.86
C GLN A 125 -24.25 8.18 5.18
N ARG A 126 -23.91 8.54 6.42
CA ARG A 126 -22.51 8.68 6.85
C ARG A 126 -21.81 7.32 6.90
N ILE A 127 -22.48 6.28 7.40
CA ILE A 127 -21.97 4.90 7.34
C ILE A 127 -21.84 4.44 5.89
N ALA A 128 -22.86 4.64 5.05
CA ALA A 128 -22.83 4.28 3.64
C ALA A 128 -21.78 5.07 2.85
N THR A 129 -21.49 6.33 3.21
CA THR A 129 -20.40 7.11 2.62
C THR A 129 -19.04 6.55 3.06
N LEU A 130 -18.91 6.20 4.34
CA LEU A 130 -17.71 5.54 4.89
C LEU A 130 -17.53 4.12 4.32
N GLU A 131 -18.62 3.43 3.98
CA GLU A 131 -18.64 2.10 3.39
C GLU A 131 -18.53 2.11 1.86
N ALA A 132 -19.01 3.14 1.16
CA ALA A 132 -18.79 3.36 -0.27
C ALA A 132 -17.35 3.82 -0.54
N SER A 133 -16.69 4.43 0.46
CA SER A 133 -15.23 4.54 0.50
C SER A 133 -14.51 3.22 0.81
N ARG A 134 -15.19 2.05 0.83
CA ARG A 134 -14.55 0.70 0.77
C ARG A 134 -14.06 0.34 -0.64
N VAL A 135 -13.52 1.33 -1.32
CA VAL A 135 -12.23 1.19 -1.98
C VAL A 135 -11.32 0.44 -1.01
N THR A 136 -10.73 -0.67 -1.44
CA THR A 136 -9.88 -1.52 -0.60
C THR A 136 -8.65 -0.78 -0.04
N GLY A 137 -8.46 0.49 -0.41
CA GLY A 137 -7.30 1.33 -0.15
C GLY A 137 -6.21 1.13 -1.19
N PHE A 138 -6.35 0.10 -2.04
CA PHE A 138 -5.41 -0.17 -3.13
C PHE A 138 -5.54 0.83 -4.27
N GLU A 139 -6.66 1.52 -4.39
CA GLU A 139 -6.92 2.52 -5.42
C GLU A 139 -6.37 3.90 -5.03
N GLU A 140 -6.03 4.10 -3.74
CA GLU A 140 -5.22 5.25 -3.29
C GLU A 140 -3.74 5.08 -3.66
N LEU A 141 -3.31 3.86 -3.96
CA LEU A 141 -1.96 3.52 -4.39
C LEU A 141 -1.85 3.67 -5.91
N VAL A 142 -1.56 4.90 -6.33
CA VAL A 142 -1.45 5.29 -7.73
C VAL A 142 -0.13 4.79 -8.34
N GLY A 143 -0.22 4.16 -9.51
CA GLY A 143 0.93 3.72 -10.30
C GLY A 143 0.61 2.59 -11.28
N SER A 144 1.29 2.61 -12.41
CA SER A 144 1.15 1.72 -13.57
C SER A 144 2.40 0.88 -13.85
N SER A 145 3.53 1.19 -13.22
CA SER A 145 4.79 0.47 -13.38
C SER A 145 4.65 -1.01 -13.01
N GLN A 146 5.22 -1.90 -13.84
CA GLN A 146 5.04 -3.36 -13.70
C GLN A 146 5.43 -3.87 -12.31
N ALA A 147 6.55 -3.40 -11.76
CA ALA A 147 7.01 -3.81 -10.43
C ALA A 147 6.04 -3.40 -9.32
N PHE A 148 5.45 -2.20 -9.43
CA PHE A 148 4.45 -1.71 -8.49
C PHE A 148 3.14 -2.48 -8.62
N VAL A 149 2.63 -2.67 -9.84
CA VAL A 149 1.42 -3.46 -10.12
C VAL A 149 1.55 -4.89 -9.58
N HIS A 150 2.68 -5.55 -9.81
CA HIS A 150 2.95 -6.88 -9.27
C HIS A 150 2.92 -6.91 -7.73
N ALA A 151 3.49 -5.90 -7.07
CA ALA A 151 3.42 -5.78 -5.62
C ALA A 151 1.97 -5.60 -5.13
N LEU A 152 1.16 -4.76 -5.81
CA LEU A 152 -0.25 -4.57 -5.47
C LEU A 152 -1.07 -5.86 -5.69
N GLU A 153 -0.85 -6.58 -6.77
CA GLU A 153 -1.53 -7.86 -7.03
C GLU A 153 -1.20 -8.91 -5.98
N THR A 154 0.07 -9.03 -5.61
CA THR A 154 0.53 -9.94 -4.56
C THR A 154 -0.11 -9.57 -3.22
N ALA A 155 -0.13 -8.27 -2.91
CA ALA A 155 -0.78 -7.76 -1.71
C ALA A 155 -2.29 -8.04 -1.69
N ARG A 156 -3.00 -7.88 -2.81
CA ARG A 156 -4.43 -8.21 -2.94
C ARG A 156 -4.71 -9.69 -2.72
N ARG A 157 -3.86 -10.59 -3.25
CA ARG A 157 -3.98 -12.05 -3.02
C ARG A 157 -3.64 -12.43 -1.58
N GLY A 158 -2.69 -11.73 -0.95
CA GLY A 158 -2.29 -11.95 0.43
C GLY A 158 -3.24 -11.39 1.47
N ALA A 159 -4.01 -10.35 1.13
CA ALA A 159 -4.88 -9.64 2.06
C ALA A 159 -5.92 -10.54 2.76
N PRO A 160 -6.62 -11.48 2.09
CA PRO A 160 -7.58 -12.37 2.76
C PRO A 160 -6.98 -13.38 3.73
N THR A 161 -5.65 -13.61 3.68
CA THR A 161 -4.95 -14.61 4.51
C THR A 161 -4.54 -14.05 5.87
N ASP A 162 -4.21 -14.92 6.82
CA ASP A 162 -3.60 -14.55 8.12
C ASP A 162 -2.06 -14.61 8.10
N LEU A 163 -1.44 -14.77 6.92
CA LEU A 163 0.01 -14.78 6.80
C LEU A 163 0.61 -13.40 7.16
N THR A 164 1.81 -13.45 7.73
CA THR A 164 2.63 -12.26 7.97
C THR A 164 3.02 -11.62 6.65
N VAL A 165 2.97 -10.30 6.60
CA VAL A 165 3.37 -9.54 5.40
C VAL A 165 4.57 -8.68 5.76
N LEU A 166 5.64 -8.79 4.98
CA LEU A 166 6.81 -7.93 5.05
C LEU A 166 6.82 -6.97 3.85
N ILE A 167 6.77 -5.67 4.12
CA ILE A 167 6.80 -4.60 3.11
C ILE A 167 8.16 -3.91 3.13
N GLU A 168 8.94 -4.11 2.07
CA GLU A 168 10.24 -3.48 1.88
C GLU A 168 10.13 -2.32 0.91
N GLY A 169 10.80 -1.22 1.21
CA GLY A 169 10.88 -0.09 0.30
C GLY A 169 11.39 1.17 0.98
N GLU A 170 11.95 2.08 0.20
CA GLU A 170 12.50 3.33 0.73
C GLU A 170 11.44 4.17 1.46
N SER A 171 11.91 5.14 2.25
CA SER A 171 11.00 6.07 2.92
C SER A 171 10.16 6.85 1.91
N GLY A 172 8.85 6.94 2.16
CA GLY A 172 7.94 7.70 1.30
C GLY A 172 7.47 6.97 0.04
N THR A 173 7.72 5.66 -0.12
CA THR A 173 7.23 4.86 -1.26
C THR A 173 5.77 4.43 -1.16
N GLY A 174 5.16 4.54 0.03
CA GLY A 174 3.76 4.15 0.28
C GLY A 174 3.56 2.91 1.15
N LYS A 175 4.59 2.46 1.89
CA LYS A 175 4.51 1.25 2.76
C LYS A 175 3.33 1.25 3.72
N GLU A 176 3.10 2.37 4.40
CA GLU A 176 1.98 2.51 5.35
C GLU A 176 0.61 2.43 4.65
N LEU A 177 0.45 3.10 3.50
CA LEU A 177 -0.79 3.02 2.70
C LEU A 177 -1.05 1.58 2.24
N LEU A 178 -0.01 0.86 1.83
CA LEU A 178 -0.12 -0.55 1.47
C LEU A 178 -0.51 -1.43 2.66
N ALA A 179 0.06 -1.20 3.85
CA ALA A 179 -0.34 -1.92 5.06
C ALA A 179 -1.82 -1.68 5.41
N GLN A 180 -2.28 -0.43 5.30
CA GLN A 180 -3.69 -0.08 5.49
C GLN A 180 -4.59 -0.77 4.47
N ALA A 181 -4.20 -0.78 3.20
CA ALA A 181 -4.96 -1.44 2.14
C ALA A 181 -5.06 -2.96 2.36
N ILE A 182 -3.97 -3.61 2.75
CA ILE A 182 -3.95 -5.04 3.11
C ILE A 182 -4.90 -5.33 4.27
N HIS A 183 -4.91 -4.49 5.31
CA HIS A 183 -5.84 -4.65 6.42
C HIS A 183 -7.31 -4.51 5.99
N ARG A 184 -7.64 -3.45 5.23
CA ARG A 184 -9.00 -3.21 4.71
C ARG A 184 -9.48 -4.33 3.78
N GLY A 185 -8.57 -4.95 3.03
CA GLY A 185 -8.82 -6.11 2.17
C GLY A 185 -8.83 -7.47 2.89
N SER A 186 -8.62 -7.51 4.21
CA SER A 186 -8.48 -8.76 4.96
C SER A 186 -9.78 -9.28 5.59
N ALA A 187 -9.75 -10.54 6.06
CA ALA A 187 -10.80 -11.10 6.91
C ALA A 187 -10.94 -10.34 8.25
N ARG A 188 -9.90 -9.60 8.66
CA ARG A 188 -9.84 -8.83 9.92
C ARG A 188 -10.18 -7.34 9.75
N LYS A 189 -10.73 -6.94 8.60
CA LYS A 189 -11.12 -5.55 8.29
C LYS A 189 -12.13 -4.91 9.26
N GLY A 190 -12.86 -5.73 10.03
CA GLY A 190 -13.77 -5.26 11.09
C GLY A 190 -13.09 -5.03 12.44
N GLY A 191 -11.84 -5.48 12.60
CA GLY A 191 -11.02 -5.29 13.79
C GLY A 191 -10.10 -4.06 13.69
N PRO A 192 -9.35 -3.74 14.76
CA PRO A 192 -8.47 -2.58 14.78
C PRO A 192 -7.21 -2.77 13.90
N LEU A 193 -6.74 -1.69 13.27
CA LEU A 193 -5.38 -1.58 12.74
C LEU A 193 -4.56 -0.71 13.67
N VAL A 194 -3.61 -1.29 14.39
CA VAL A 194 -2.73 -0.57 15.31
C VAL A 194 -1.36 -0.43 14.69
N ALA A 195 -0.93 0.80 14.43
CA ALA A 195 0.40 1.10 13.90
C ALA A 195 1.38 1.47 15.01
N VAL A 196 2.62 1.02 14.86
CA VAL A 196 3.76 1.34 15.72
C VAL A 196 4.97 1.59 14.84
N ASN A 197 5.55 2.79 14.92
CA ASN A 197 6.84 3.08 14.29
C ASN A 197 7.95 2.80 15.30
N CYS A 198 8.78 1.80 15.01
CA CYS A 198 9.81 1.32 15.93
C CYS A 198 10.98 2.30 16.05
N ALA A 199 11.23 3.12 15.04
CA ALA A 199 12.27 4.14 15.04
C ALA A 199 11.87 5.43 15.79
N ALA A 200 10.57 5.71 15.89
CA ALA A 200 10.06 6.94 16.52
C ALA A 200 9.97 6.85 18.05
N ILE A 201 10.01 5.65 18.63
CA ILE A 201 9.86 5.44 20.07
C ILE A 201 11.24 5.21 20.68
N PRO A 202 11.60 5.93 21.76
CA PRO A 202 12.85 5.67 22.48
C PRO A 202 12.95 4.20 22.91
N GLU A 203 14.11 3.60 22.73
CA GLU A 203 14.36 2.17 23.01
C GLU A 203 13.83 1.72 24.38
N GLY A 204 14.08 2.51 25.44
CA GLY A 204 13.64 2.19 26.80
C GLY A 204 12.11 2.21 27.01
N LEU A 205 11.35 2.81 26.10
CA LEU A 205 9.88 2.88 26.16
C LEU A 205 9.19 1.93 25.17
N LEU A 206 9.93 1.42 24.18
CA LEU A 206 9.38 0.58 23.12
C LEU A 206 8.72 -0.68 23.69
N GLU A 207 9.33 -1.29 24.70
CA GLU A 207 8.77 -2.48 25.36
C GLU A 207 7.41 -2.22 25.98
N SER A 208 7.32 -1.16 26.79
CA SER A 208 6.10 -0.76 27.47
C SER A 208 5.02 -0.32 26.48
N GLU A 209 5.37 0.31 25.36
CA GLU A 209 4.39 0.63 24.31
C GLU A 209 3.86 -0.66 23.66
N LEU A 210 4.73 -1.59 23.25
CA LEU A 210 4.32 -2.81 22.54
C LEU A 210 3.53 -3.77 23.42
N PHE A 211 4.02 -4.07 24.62
CA PHE A 211 3.48 -5.12 25.49
C PHE A 211 2.65 -4.60 26.66
N GLY A 212 2.70 -3.29 26.94
CA GLY A 212 2.07 -2.72 28.12
C GLY A 212 2.90 -2.94 29.37
N HIS A 213 2.47 -2.35 30.49
CA HIS A 213 3.15 -2.51 31.78
C HIS A 213 2.16 -2.58 32.92
N GLU A 214 2.54 -3.30 33.97
CA GLU A 214 1.84 -3.26 35.25
C GLU A 214 2.30 -2.08 36.11
N ARG A 215 1.45 -1.68 37.06
CA ARG A 215 1.81 -0.64 38.04
C ARG A 215 3.05 -1.07 38.82
N GLY A 216 4.06 -0.20 38.85
CA GLY A 216 5.32 -0.43 39.56
C GLY A 216 6.38 -1.21 38.76
N ALA A 217 6.14 -1.48 37.47
CA ALA A 217 7.09 -2.22 36.63
C ALA A 217 8.45 -1.52 36.43
N PHE A 218 8.48 -0.19 36.45
CA PHE A 218 9.70 0.64 36.38
C PHE A 218 9.47 2.00 37.05
N THR A 219 10.53 2.78 37.22
CA THR A 219 10.45 4.15 37.76
C THR A 219 9.57 5.04 36.89
N GLY A 220 8.39 5.44 37.41
CA GLY A 220 7.39 6.21 36.67
C GLY A 220 6.16 5.41 36.20
N ALA A 221 6.12 4.09 36.41
CA ALA A 221 4.96 3.24 36.13
C ALA A 221 3.85 3.39 37.19
N ILE A 222 3.22 4.57 37.24
CA ILE A 222 2.22 4.94 38.27
C ILE A 222 0.90 4.16 38.10
N ARG A 223 0.57 3.76 36.87
CA ARG A 223 -0.66 3.05 36.51
C ARG A 223 -0.35 1.92 35.54
N THR A 224 -1.18 0.87 35.53
CA THR A 224 -1.14 -0.17 34.50
C THR A 224 -1.52 0.44 33.15
N ARG A 225 -0.82 0.04 32.08
CA ARG A 225 -1.07 0.48 30.71
C ARG A 225 -1.16 -0.70 29.76
N VAL A 226 -2.17 -0.68 28.90
CA VAL A 226 -2.41 -1.69 27.85
C VAL A 226 -1.43 -1.47 26.69
N GLY A 227 -0.82 -2.55 26.21
CA GLY A 227 0.12 -2.53 25.08
C GLY A 227 -0.53 -2.55 23.70
N ARG A 228 0.26 -2.27 22.66
CA ARG A 228 -0.18 -2.28 21.26
C ARG A 228 -0.65 -3.65 20.79
N PHE A 229 -0.03 -4.73 21.26
CA PHE A 229 -0.49 -6.11 20.97
C PHE A 229 -1.90 -6.36 21.50
N GLU A 230 -2.20 -5.93 22.73
CA GLU A 230 -3.54 -6.07 23.31
C GLU A 230 -4.56 -5.20 22.56
N LEU A 231 -4.18 -3.95 22.21
CA LEU A 231 -5.04 -3.05 21.43
C LEU A 231 -5.33 -3.57 20.02
N ALA A 232 -4.42 -4.35 19.44
CA ALA A 232 -4.56 -4.92 18.10
C ALA A 232 -5.34 -6.25 18.08
N ARG A 233 -5.80 -6.75 19.23
CA ARG A 233 -6.47 -8.04 19.35
C ARG A 233 -7.68 -8.15 18.43
N GLY A 234 -7.77 -9.25 17.68
CA GLY A 234 -8.80 -9.49 16.68
C GLY A 234 -8.59 -8.74 15.36
N GLY A 235 -7.55 -7.91 15.28
CA GLY A 235 -7.24 -7.05 14.14
C GLY A 235 -5.82 -7.27 13.61
N THR A 236 -5.12 -6.17 13.32
CA THR A 236 -3.78 -6.17 12.70
C THR A 236 -2.85 -5.22 13.45
N LEU A 237 -1.64 -5.67 13.75
CA LEU A 237 -0.54 -4.86 14.24
C LEU A 237 0.41 -4.56 13.08
N PHE A 238 0.58 -3.28 12.77
CA PHE A 238 1.51 -2.78 11.78
C PHE A 238 2.79 -2.29 12.47
N LEU A 239 3.90 -2.97 12.21
CA LEU A 239 5.23 -2.66 12.73
C LEU A 239 6.03 -1.94 11.64
N ASP A 240 6.06 -0.61 11.70
CA ASP A 240 6.83 0.22 10.78
C ASP A 240 8.28 0.38 11.24
N GLU A 241 9.19 0.43 10.27
CA GLU A 241 10.65 0.44 10.45
C GLU A 241 11.16 -0.66 11.41
N ILE A 242 10.73 -1.91 11.19
CA ILE A 242 11.09 -3.08 12.02
C ILE A 242 12.61 -3.33 12.08
N GLY A 243 13.35 -2.87 11.07
CA GLY A 243 14.82 -2.98 11.02
C GLY A 243 15.55 -2.18 12.10
N ASP A 244 14.92 -1.13 12.64
CA ASP A 244 15.48 -0.29 13.70
C ASP A 244 15.17 -0.82 15.12
N MET A 245 14.53 -1.98 15.21
CA MET A 245 14.17 -2.60 16.47
C MET A 245 15.41 -3.21 17.17
N PRO A 246 15.63 -2.94 18.48
CA PRO A 246 16.72 -3.56 19.24
C PRO A 246 16.61 -5.10 19.34
N LEU A 247 17.75 -5.81 19.38
CA LEU A 247 17.80 -7.28 19.41
C LEU A 247 16.99 -7.92 20.56
N GLY A 248 16.99 -7.30 21.73
CA GLY A 248 16.20 -7.77 22.88
C GLY A 248 14.70 -7.71 22.62
N MET A 249 14.25 -6.70 21.88
CA MET A 249 12.85 -6.53 21.47
C MET A 249 12.46 -7.54 20.40
N GLN A 250 13.36 -7.80 19.44
CA GLN A 250 13.13 -8.78 18.38
C GLN A 250 12.83 -10.18 18.93
N ALA A 251 13.52 -10.59 20.01
CA ALA A 251 13.25 -11.86 20.68
C ALA A 251 11.84 -11.93 21.30
N LYS A 252 11.38 -10.84 21.92
CA LYS A 252 10.05 -10.76 22.53
C LYS A 252 8.94 -10.74 21.48
N ILE A 253 9.17 -10.02 20.36
CA ILE A 253 8.25 -10.01 19.22
C ILE A 253 8.13 -11.41 18.62
N LEU A 254 9.25 -12.11 18.40
CA LEU A 254 9.22 -13.47 17.87
C LEU A 254 8.34 -14.37 18.74
N ARG A 255 8.56 -14.35 20.07
CA ARG A 255 7.75 -15.13 21.03
C ARG A 255 6.27 -14.76 20.95
N ALA A 256 5.94 -13.47 20.85
CA ALA A 256 4.57 -13.00 20.72
C ALA A 256 3.88 -13.51 19.44
N ILE A 257 4.63 -13.57 18.33
CA ILE A 257 4.12 -14.05 17.03
C ILE A 257 3.92 -15.58 17.03
N GLU A 258 4.83 -16.32 17.65
CA GLU A 258 4.78 -17.79 17.70
C GLU A 258 3.75 -18.30 18.70
N GLU A 259 3.76 -17.77 19.93
CA GLU A 259 2.89 -18.24 21.01
C GLU A 259 1.48 -17.59 20.95
N ARG A 260 1.31 -16.51 20.18
CA ARG A 260 0.10 -15.65 20.19
C ARG A 260 -0.27 -15.19 21.59
N ARG A 261 0.75 -15.00 22.42
CA ARG A 261 0.65 -14.62 23.84
C ARG A 261 1.72 -13.61 24.17
N ILE A 262 1.39 -12.70 25.08
CA ILE A 262 2.34 -11.73 25.62
C ILE A 262 2.23 -11.66 27.14
N GLU A 263 3.26 -11.11 27.75
CA GLU A 263 3.28 -10.73 29.15
C GLU A 263 3.57 -9.23 29.23
N ARG A 264 2.87 -8.51 30.11
CA ARG A 264 3.16 -7.08 30.36
C ARG A 264 4.49 -6.93 31.09
N VAL A 265 5.15 -5.80 30.89
CA VAL A 265 6.37 -5.46 31.64
C VAL A 265 6.05 -5.46 33.14
N GLY A 266 6.85 -6.18 33.93
CA GLY A 266 6.68 -6.33 35.37
C GLY A 266 5.55 -7.30 35.78
N GLY A 267 4.86 -7.91 34.82
CA GLY A 267 3.86 -8.96 35.05
C GLY A 267 4.37 -10.33 34.60
N ASN A 268 3.73 -11.39 35.10
CA ASN A 268 3.99 -12.79 34.70
C ASN A 268 2.73 -13.49 34.18
N ARG A 269 1.62 -12.74 34.03
CA ARG A 269 0.36 -13.27 33.55
C ARG A 269 0.38 -13.30 32.02
N PRO A 270 0.25 -14.48 31.38
CA PRO A 270 0.13 -14.56 29.93
C PRO A 270 -1.23 -13.99 29.47
N ILE A 271 -1.22 -13.26 28.37
CA ILE A 271 -2.38 -12.63 27.74
C ILE A 271 -2.45 -13.09 26.29
N ASP A 272 -3.55 -13.75 25.91
CA ASP A 272 -3.79 -14.18 24.53
C ASP A 272 -4.01 -12.99 23.60
N VAL A 273 -3.24 -12.92 22.53
CA VAL A 273 -3.26 -11.87 21.51
C VAL A 273 -3.33 -12.48 20.11
N ASP A 274 -4.54 -12.79 19.66
CA ASP A 274 -4.79 -13.17 18.27
C ASP A 274 -4.73 -11.92 17.37
N VAL A 275 -3.57 -11.71 16.75
CA VAL A 275 -3.25 -10.52 15.97
C VAL A 275 -2.52 -10.92 14.70
N ARG A 276 -2.93 -10.36 13.56
CA ARG A 276 -2.16 -10.46 12.31
C ARG A 276 -1.04 -9.43 12.30
N ILE A 277 0.15 -9.83 11.85
CA ILE A 277 1.32 -8.93 11.74
C ILE A 277 1.52 -8.48 10.30
N ILE A 278 1.68 -7.17 10.12
CA ILE A 278 2.27 -6.56 8.93
C ILE A 278 3.52 -5.81 9.40
N ALA A 279 4.67 -6.06 8.79
CA ALA A 279 5.91 -5.36 9.10
C ALA A 279 6.38 -4.56 7.88
N ALA A 280 7.01 -3.41 8.11
CA ALA A 280 7.62 -2.60 7.07
C ALA A 280 9.03 -2.16 7.45
N THR A 281 9.88 -1.97 6.44
CA THR A 281 11.27 -1.53 6.61
C THR A 281 11.78 -0.83 5.37
N ASN A 282 12.64 0.18 5.56
CA ASN A 282 13.47 0.78 4.50
C ASN A 282 14.85 0.12 4.35
N GLN A 283 15.23 -0.77 5.27
CA GLN A 283 16.50 -1.51 5.28
C GLN A 283 16.33 -2.91 4.72
N THR A 284 17.40 -3.45 4.11
CA THR A 284 17.48 -4.84 3.67
C THR A 284 17.69 -5.76 4.87
N LEU A 285 16.66 -6.47 5.33
CA LEU A 285 16.75 -7.30 6.55
C LEU A 285 17.80 -8.40 6.44
N GLY A 286 17.98 -9.00 5.24
CA GLY A 286 19.03 -10.01 5.02
C GLY A 286 20.44 -9.52 5.37
N GLN A 287 20.76 -8.26 5.01
CA GLN A 287 22.05 -7.65 5.35
C GLN A 287 22.17 -7.36 6.85
N LEU A 288 21.05 -7.03 7.51
CA LEU A 288 21.05 -6.85 8.97
C LEU A 288 21.23 -8.18 9.70
N VAL A 289 20.72 -9.28 9.16
CA VAL A 289 20.95 -10.63 9.67
C VAL A 289 22.42 -11.02 9.55
N GLU A 290 23.02 -10.85 8.36
CA GLU A 290 24.45 -11.10 8.15
C GLU A 290 25.34 -10.25 9.06
N GLY A 291 24.93 -9.00 9.32
CA GLY A 291 25.62 -8.09 10.24
C GLY A 291 25.30 -8.29 11.73
N GLY A 292 24.50 -9.30 12.11
CA GLY A 292 24.14 -9.58 13.51
C GLY A 292 23.26 -8.52 14.18
N ARG A 293 22.66 -7.60 13.41
CA ARG A 293 21.76 -6.54 13.89
C ARG A 293 20.29 -6.93 13.84
N PHE A 294 19.97 -8.00 13.13
CA PHE A 294 18.63 -8.57 13.09
C PHE A 294 18.69 -10.09 13.29
N ARG A 295 17.75 -10.66 14.04
CA ARG A 295 17.75 -12.10 14.30
C ARG A 295 17.22 -12.87 13.10
N ALA A 296 17.93 -13.92 12.73
CA ALA A 296 17.55 -14.78 11.60
C ALA A 296 16.19 -15.45 11.80
N ASP A 297 15.89 -15.92 13.03
CA ASP A 297 14.63 -16.57 13.37
C ASP A 297 13.41 -15.64 13.18
N LEU A 298 13.49 -14.39 13.64
CA LEU A 298 12.47 -13.38 13.41
C LEU A 298 12.33 -13.05 11.92
N PHE A 299 13.44 -12.93 11.20
CA PHE A 299 13.40 -12.67 9.75
C PHE A 299 12.58 -13.74 9.04
N TYR A 300 12.87 -15.03 9.27
CA TYR A 300 12.10 -16.13 8.66
C TYR A 300 10.63 -16.12 9.08
N ARG A 301 10.30 -15.73 10.32
CA ARG A 301 8.92 -15.66 10.78
C ARG A 301 8.11 -14.53 10.14
N LEU A 302 8.76 -13.40 9.84
CA LEU A 302 8.14 -12.25 9.16
C LEU A 302 8.03 -12.47 7.64
N HIS A 303 8.85 -13.35 7.08
CA HIS A 303 8.97 -13.61 5.64
C HIS A 303 7.85 -14.52 5.06
N GLY A 304 6.59 -14.27 5.45
CA GLY A 304 5.42 -14.99 4.93
C GLY A 304 5.08 -14.56 3.50
N ILE A 305 4.64 -13.31 3.35
CA ILE A 305 4.42 -12.65 2.06
C ILE A 305 5.35 -11.44 1.97
N GLN A 306 6.31 -11.47 1.05
CA GLN A 306 7.23 -10.36 0.82
C GLN A 306 6.71 -9.46 -0.30
N LEU A 307 6.66 -8.16 0.00
CA LEU A 307 6.23 -7.12 -0.93
C LEU A 307 7.33 -6.07 -1.03
N ARG A 308 7.83 -5.81 -2.23
CA ARG A 308 8.81 -4.75 -2.47
C ARG A 308 8.17 -3.60 -3.21
N LEU A 309 8.17 -2.41 -2.61
CA LEU A 309 7.75 -1.18 -3.26
C LEU A 309 8.94 -0.49 -3.94
N PRO A 310 8.91 -0.30 -5.27
CA PRO A 310 10.00 0.38 -5.97
C PRO A 310 10.04 1.88 -5.59
N PRO A 311 11.25 2.46 -5.48
CA PRO A 311 11.41 3.90 -5.33
C PRO A 311 10.90 4.64 -6.56
N LEU A 312 10.49 5.89 -6.40
CA LEU A 312 9.85 6.68 -7.46
C LEU A 312 10.74 6.82 -8.71
N ARG A 313 12.06 6.91 -8.53
CA ARG A 313 13.04 6.95 -9.63
C ARG A 313 13.05 5.71 -10.53
N GLU A 314 12.59 4.56 -10.04
CA GLU A 314 12.45 3.31 -10.80
C GLU A 314 11.08 3.17 -11.47
N ARG A 315 10.16 4.11 -11.21
CA ARG A 315 8.79 4.15 -11.73
C ARG A 315 8.36 5.57 -12.13
N LEU A 316 9.23 6.28 -12.85
CA LEU A 316 8.92 7.64 -13.32
C LEU A 316 7.74 7.69 -14.30
N ASP A 317 7.40 6.56 -14.92
CA ASP A 317 6.19 6.45 -15.76
C ASP A 317 4.90 6.69 -14.96
N ASP A 318 4.93 6.53 -13.63
CA ASP A 318 3.80 6.80 -12.73
C ASP A 318 3.66 8.30 -12.40
N LEU A 319 4.68 9.11 -12.74
CA LEU A 319 4.77 10.51 -12.37
C LEU A 319 3.60 11.37 -12.89
N PRO A 320 3.12 11.23 -14.14
CA PRO A 320 1.99 12.02 -14.63
C PRO A 320 0.70 11.78 -13.83
N GLU A 321 0.41 10.52 -13.50
CA GLU A 321 -0.79 10.15 -12.74
C GLU A 321 -0.71 10.63 -11.29
N LEU A 322 0.47 10.48 -10.67
CA LEU A 322 0.76 10.99 -9.33
C LEU A 322 0.64 12.52 -9.26
N ILE A 323 1.19 13.23 -10.24
CA ILE A 323 1.09 14.69 -10.34
C ILE A 323 -0.37 15.13 -10.39
N ASN A 324 -1.16 14.56 -11.32
CA ASN A 324 -2.56 14.91 -11.47
C ASN A 324 -3.36 14.68 -10.18
N THR A 325 -3.12 13.53 -9.54
CA THR A 325 -3.78 13.16 -8.27
C THR A 325 -3.43 14.15 -7.16
N PHE A 326 -2.14 14.49 -6.99
CA PHE A 326 -1.72 15.38 -5.92
C PHE A 326 -2.07 16.84 -6.18
N LEU A 327 -2.11 17.29 -7.43
CA LEU A 327 -2.61 18.61 -7.77
C LEU A 327 -4.09 18.76 -7.48
N ASP A 328 -4.94 17.80 -7.88
CA ASP A 328 -6.37 17.81 -7.56
C ASP A 328 -6.60 17.80 -6.04
N HIS A 329 -5.85 16.96 -5.31
CA HIS A 329 -5.92 16.94 -3.84
C HIS A 329 -5.50 18.27 -3.20
N ALA A 330 -4.40 18.87 -3.67
CA ALA A 330 -3.88 20.14 -3.16
C ALA A 330 -4.84 21.30 -3.44
N GLN A 331 -5.43 21.36 -4.64
CA GLN A 331 -6.42 22.37 -5.03
C GLN A 331 -7.64 22.35 -4.11
N ARG A 332 -8.22 21.15 -3.89
CA ARG A 332 -9.36 20.97 -2.98
C ARG A 332 -9.01 21.36 -1.55
N LYS A 333 -7.85 20.92 -1.05
CA LYS A 333 -7.37 21.21 0.31
C LYS A 333 -7.14 22.70 0.55
N LEU A 334 -6.64 23.42 -0.45
CA LEU A 334 -6.29 24.85 -0.36
C LEU A 334 -7.38 25.80 -0.86
N SER A 335 -8.54 25.27 -1.29
CA SER A 335 -9.66 26.06 -1.87
C SER A 335 -9.22 27.01 -2.98
N ARG A 336 -8.27 26.57 -3.81
CA ARG A 336 -7.73 27.35 -4.94
C ARG A 336 -8.33 26.86 -6.25
N THR A 337 -8.57 27.78 -7.18
CA THR A 337 -8.89 27.45 -8.59
C THR A 337 -7.74 26.69 -9.24
N THR A 338 -8.05 25.94 -10.29
CA THR A 338 -7.16 25.05 -11.06
C THR A 338 -5.71 25.53 -11.13
N ALA A 339 -4.80 24.71 -10.60
CA ALA A 339 -3.36 24.86 -10.73
C ALA A 339 -2.85 23.95 -11.85
N THR A 340 -2.21 24.52 -12.88
CA THR A 340 -1.58 23.79 -13.98
C THR A 340 -0.06 23.87 -13.88
N LEU A 341 0.66 22.89 -14.40
CA LEU A 341 2.13 22.93 -14.48
C LEU A 341 2.58 23.55 -15.80
N SER A 342 3.62 24.38 -15.76
CA SER A 342 4.36 24.75 -16.96
C SER A 342 5.26 23.60 -17.43
N ASP A 343 5.59 23.57 -18.73
CA ASP A 343 6.47 22.54 -19.30
C ASP A 343 7.85 22.51 -18.61
N GLN A 344 8.37 23.68 -18.24
CA GLN A 344 9.64 23.80 -17.53
C GLN A 344 9.55 23.23 -16.11
N ALA A 345 8.44 23.47 -15.40
CA ALA A 345 8.22 22.89 -14.08
C ALA A 345 8.10 21.36 -14.17
N LEU A 346 7.38 20.86 -15.18
CA LEU A 346 7.27 19.43 -15.44
C LEU A 346 8.64 18.79 -15.70
N GLN A 347 9.50 19.43 -16.50
CA GLN A 347 10.88 18.96 -16.72
C GLN A 347 11.69 18.88 -15.42
N CYS A 348 11.59 19.87 -14.53
CA CYS A 348 12.24 19.81 -13.22
C CYS A 348 11.78 18.58 -12.40
N LEU A 349 10.48 18.27 -12.43
CA LEU A 349 9.93 17.10 -11.73
C LEU A 349 10.43 15.77 -12.32
N TRP A 350 10.60 15.68 -13.64
CA TRP A 350 11.09 14.48 -14.32
C TRP A 350 12.57 14.18 -14.04
N VAL A 351 13.41 15.21 -13.91
CA VAL A 351 14.87 15.03 -13.76
C VAL A 351 15.27 14.80 -12.29
N HIS A 352 14.43 15.21 -11.34
CA HIS A 352 14.72 15.06 -9.92
C HIS A 352 14.81 13.58 -9.50
N ALA A 353 15.72 13.28 -8.57
CA ALA A 353 15.98 11.90 -8.15
C ALA A 353 14.95 11.35 -7.14
N TRP A 354 14.11 12.22 -6.57
CA TRP A 354 13.07 11.89 -5.59
C TRP A 354 13.56 11.04 -4.39
N PRO A 355 14.57 11.49 -3.63
CA PRO A 355 15.06 10.76 -2.45
C PRO A 355 14.00 10.52 -1.36
N GLY A 356 13.00 11.40 -1.23
CA GLY A 356 11.83 11.19 -0.36
C GLY A 356 10.62 10.60 -1.07
N ASN A 357 10.80 10.10 -2.29
CA ASN A 357 9.82 9.37 -3.09
C ASN A 357 8.48 10.13 -3.23
N VAL A 358 7.37 9.40 -3.13
CA VAL A 358 6.01 9.93 -3.32
C VAL A 358 5.65 10.96 -2.23
N ARG A 359 6.18 10.79 -1.01
CA ARG A 359 5.97 11.76 0.09
C ARG A 359 6.59 13.12 -0.25
N GLU A 360 7.82 13.14 -0.77
CA GLU A 360 8.48 14.36 -1.22
C GLU A 360 7.72 15.01 -2.38
N LEU A 361 7.34 14.23 -3.41
CA LEU A 361 6.56 14.72 -4.54
C LEU A 361 5.27 15.41 -4.09
N LYS A 362 4.51 14.76 -3.19
CA LYS A 362 3.29 15.35 -2.63
C LYS A 362 3.56 16.68 -1.93
N HIS A 363 4.57 16.75 -1.07
CA HIS A 363 4.93 17.99 -0.36
C HIS A 363 5.37 19.11 -1.31
N VAL A 364 6.17 18.77 -2.33
CA VAL A 364 6.62 19.71 -3.37
C VAL A 364 5.43 20.30 -4.12
N LEU A 365 4.49 19.47 -4.56
CA LEU A 365 3.31 19.92 -5.30
C LEU A 365 2.34 20.74 -4.43
N GLU A 366 2.09 20.32 -3.17
CA GLU A 366 1.26 21.10 -2.23
C GLU A 366 1.85 22.51 -2.00
N GLY A 367 3.17 22.61 -1.80
CA GLY A 367 3.87 23.89 -1.67
C GLY A 367 3.83 24.72 -2.94
N ALA A 368 4.00 24.09 -4.11
CA ALA A 368 3.96 24.77 -5.40
C ALA A 368 2.56 25.37 -5.71
N VAL A 369 1.48 24.64 -5.39
CA VAL A 369 0.11 25.14 -5.52
C VAL A 369 -0.11 26.36 -4.63
N LEU A 370 0.37 26.33 -3.39
CA LEU A 370 0.25 27.43 -2.44
C LEU A 370 0.94 28.72 -2.93
N LEU A 371 2.13 28.57 -3.51
CA LEU A 371 2.97 29.69 -3.99
C LEU A 371 2.54 30.22 -5.36
N SER A 372 1.88 29.39 -6.17
CA SER A 372 1.49 29.76 -7.53
C SER A 372 0.29 30.71 -7.62
N ASP A 373 0.23 31.43 -8.73
CA ASP A 373 -0.87 32.26 -9.20
C ASP A 373 -1.85 31.48 -10.12
N GLY A 374 -1.83 30.15 -10.07
CA GLY A 374 -2.60 29.25 -10.93
C GLY A 374 -1.75 28.51 -11.97
N VAL A 375 -0.54 29.00 -12.28
CA VAL A 375 0.44 28.25 -13.08
C VAL A 375 1.70 27.99 -12.26
N ILE A 376 2.02 26.71 -12.07
CA ILE A 376 3.23 26.27 -11.37
C ILE A 376 4.42 26.39 -12.33
N ARG A 377 5.32 27.32 -12.02
CA ARG A 377 6.59 27.57 -12.71
C ARG A 377 7.75 27.02 -11.88
N PRO A 378 8.96 26.84 -12.46
CA PRO A 378 10.12 26.37 -11.71
C PRO A 378 10.39 27.14 -10.41
N GLU A 379 10.21 28.47 -10.40
CA GLU A 379 10.39 29.31 -9.21
C GLU A 379 9.47 28.97 -8.04
N HIS A 380 8.34 28.30 -8.29
CA HIS A 380 7.42 27.82 -7.25
C HIS A 380 7.83 26.46 -6.66
N LEU A 381 8.80 25.76 -7.28
CA LEU A 381 9.34 24.50 -6.77
C LEU A 381 10.49 24.77 -5.78
N PRO A 382 10.82 23.86 -4.85
CA PRO A 382 11.99 24.03 -4.00
C PRO A 382 13.31 24.08 -4.81
N PRO A 383 14.33 24.83 -4.37
CA PRO A 383 15.60 24.97 -5.09
C PRO A 383 16.28 23.65 -5.46
N ALA A 384 16.14 22.62 -4.60
CA ALA A 384 16.66 21.28 -4.87
C ALA A 384 16.04 20.64 -6.14
N VAL A 385 14.76 20.90 -6.40
CA VAL A 385 14.02 20.40 -7.58
C VAL A 385 14.28 21.29 -8.80
N GLN A 386 14.41 22.61 -8.60
CA GLN A 386 14.75 23.57 -9.66
C GLN A 386 16.08 23.23 -10.35
N THR A 387 17.10 22.90 -9.54
CA THR A 387 18.50 22.81 -10.00
C THR A 387 18.85 21.49 -10.69
N ALA A 388 17.97 20.48 -10.58
CA ALA A 388 18.21 19.14 -11.16
C ALA A 388 18.32 19.18 -12.69
N GLY A 389 17.55 20.06 -13.35
CA GLY A 389 17.64 20.30 -14.80
C GLY A 389 18.88 21.09 -15.21
N VAL A 390 19.28 22.10 -14.43
CA VAL A 390 20.35 23.03 -14.82
C VAL A 390 21.75 22.44 -14.62
N LYS A 391 22.00 21.60 -13.59
CA LYS A 391 23.35 21.01 -13.42
C LYS A 391 23.66 19.88 -14.42
N LYS A 392 22.66 19.09 -14.81
CA LYS A 392 22.84 18.01 -15.79
C LYS A 392 22.90 18.56 -17.23
N LEU A 393 22.09 19.58 -17.54
CA LEU A 393 22.25 20.31 -18.80
C LEU A 393 23.48 21.22 -18.81
N ALA A 394 23.95 21.80 -17.71
CA ALA A 394 25.19 22.60 -17.71
C ALA A 394 26.45 21.74 -17.89
N THR A 395 26.47 20.49 -17.42
CA THR A 395 27.54 19.55 -17.77
C THR A 395 27.43 19.03 -19.21
N ALA A 396 26.23 19.02 -19.81
CA ALA A 396 26.02 18.74 -21.24
C ALA A 396 26.23 19.99 -22.12
N SER A 397 26.07 21.20 -21.56
CA SER A 397 26.16 22.47 -22.27
C SER A 397 27.54 23.11 -22.13
N ALA A 398 28.33 22.75 -21.11
CA ALA A 398 29.76 23.03 -21.07
C ALA A 398 30.53 22.15 -22.08
N THR A 399 29.97 21.00 -22.49
CA THR A 399 30.43 20.24 -23.66
C THR A 399 29.75 20.69 -24.96
N ALA A 400 28.50 21.22 -24.93
CA ALA A 400 27.85 21.79 -26.11
C ALA A 400 28.34 23.21 -26.50
N SER A 401 29.06 23.92 -25.62
CA SER A 401 29.80 25.13 -26.02
C SER A 401 31.04 24.83 -26.87
N ALA A 402 31.40 23.55 -27.08
CA ALA A 402 32.34 23.14 -28.12
C ALA A 402 31.67 22.85 -29.48
N THR A 403 30.33 22.78 -29.54
CA THR A 403 29.58 22.53 -30.79
C THR A 403 29.12 23.79 -31.52
N SER A 404 29.59 24.99 -31.14
CA SER A 404 29.39 26.21 -31.92
C SER A 404 30.39 26.35 -33.09
N SER A 405 30.76 25.24 -33.72
CA SER A 405 31.45 25.24 -35.01
C SER A 405 30.67 24.31 -35.93
N GLY A 406 30.16 24.82 -37.06
CA GLY A 406 29.21 24.16 -37.95
C GLY A 406 29.70 22.84 -38.54
N ARG A 407 29.73 21.79 -37.73
CA ARG A 407 30.03 20.41 -38.11
C ARG A 407 28.74 19.62 -38.24
N SER A 408 28.77 18.66 -39.15
CA SER A 408 27.65 17.75 -39.38
C SER A 408 27.47 16.76 -38.22
N LEU A 409 26.26 16.22 -38.08
CA LEU A 409 25.94 15.22 -37.05
C LEU A 409 26.85 13.99 -37.16
N ASP A 410 27.18 13.56 -38.37
CA ASP A 410 28.04 12.40 -38.63
C ASP A 410 29.47 12.65 -38.15
N GLU A 411 30.02 13.85 -38.33
CA GLU A 411 31.36 14.22 -37.81
C GLU A 411 31.40 14.24 -36.28
N THR A 412 30.30 14.69 -35.66
CA THR A 412 30.20 14.73 -34.19
C THR A 412 30.09 13.33 -33.60
N LEU A 413 29.35 12.44 -34.24
CA LEU A 413 29.23 11.04 -33.83
C LEU A 413 30.57 10.30 -34.02
N ASP A 414 31.29 10.57 -35.11
CA ASP A 414 32.62 10.00 -35.34
C ASP A 414 33.66 10.50 -34.31
N ASP A 415 33.61 11.78 -33.91
CA ASP A 415 34.48 12.35 -32.87
C ASP A 415 34.19 11.75 -31.48
N VAL A 416 32.90 11.59 -31.13
CA VAL A 416 32.49 10.94 -29.88
C VAL A 416 32.90 9.47 -29.86
N GLU A 417 32.70 8.75 -30.98
CA GLU A 417 33.13 7.36 -31.11
C GLU A 417 34.65 7.23 -30.96
N ARG A 418 35.42 8.11 -31.62
CA ARG A 418 36.89 8.18 -31.51
C ARG A 418 37.33 8.42 -30.06
N GLN A 419 36.70 9.36 -29.36
CA GLN A 419 37.03 9.72 -27.98
C GLN A 419 36.78 8.55 -27.03
N MET A 420 35.65 7.86 -27.17
CA MET A 420 35.32 6.68 -26.35
C MET A 420 36.33 5.54 -26.56
N ILE A 421 36.79 5.32 -27.80
CA ILE A 421 37.81 4.32 -28.11
C ILE A 421 39.16 4.67 -27.46
N LEU A 422 39.57 5.94 -27.52
CA LEU A 422 40.83 6.41 -26.91
C LEU A 422 40.79 6.28 -25.37
N GLU A 423 39.68 6.65 -24.74
CA GLU A 423 39.52 6.50 -23.28
C GLU A 423 39.53 5.04 -22.85
N ALA A 424 38.85 4.16 -23.59
CA ALA A 424 38.85 2.73 -23.31
C ALA A 424 40.23 2.10 -23.48
N LEU A 425 40.97 2.48 -24.52
CA LEU A 425 42.36 2.05 -24.73
C LEU A 425 43.28 2.56 -23.61
N GLY A 426 43.09 3.80 -23.15
CA GLY A 426 43.83 4.38 -22.02
C GLY A 426 43.58 3.61 -20.72
N ARG A 427 42.31 3.35 -20.37
CA ARG A 427 41.94 2.57 -19.17
C ARG A 427 42.39 1.11 -19.26
N ALA A 428 42.47 0.55 -20.46
CA ALA A 428 42.95 -0.81 -20.70
C ALA A 428 44.47 -0.94 -20.84
N GLY A 429 45.23 0.15 -20.70
CA GLY A 429 46.69 0.16 -20.83
C GLY A 429 47.20 -0.22 -22.23
N GLY A 430 46.41 0.07 -23.28
CA GLY A 430 46.72 -0.25 -24.68
C GLY A 430 46.30 -1.65 -25.14
N VAL A 431 45.75 -2.49 -24.26
CA VAL A 431 45.32 -3.85 -24.62
C VAL A 431 43.93 -3.84 -25.26
N GLN A 432 43.87 -4.04 -26.57
CA GLN A 432 42.63 -3.94 -27.38
C GLN A 432 41.53 -4.90 -26.91
N VAL A 433 41.88 -6.14 -26.55
CA VAL A 433 40.93 -7.15 -26.03
C VAL A 433 40.21 -6.65 -24.77
N ARG A 434 40.94 -5.97 -23.88
CA ARG A 434 40.37 -5.40 -22.65
C ARG A 434 39.56 -4.14 -22.95
N ALA A 435 40.02 -3.28 -23.86
CA ALA A 435 39.27 -2.10 -24.29
C ALA A 435 37.92 -2.47 -24.95
N ALA A 436 37.88 -3.56 -25.71
CA ALA A 436 36.64 -4.04 -26.35
C ALA A 436 35.60 -4.48 -25.31
N ARG A 437 36.05 -5.16 -24.23
CA ARG A 437 35.17 -5.53 -23.10
C ARG A 437 34.67 -4.31 -22.33
N VAL A 438 35.53 -3.30 -22.12
CA VAL A 438 35.13 -2.04 -21.45
C VAL A 438 34.06 -1.31 -22.25
N LEU A 439 34.14 -1.37 -23.57
CA LEU A 439 33.16 -0.75 -24.48
C LEU A 439 31.94 -1.64 -24.79
N GLY A 440 31.91 -2.89 -24.31
CA GLY A 440 30.82 -3.83 -24.57
C GLY A 440 30.69 -4.29 -26.03
N ILE A 441 31.78 -4.23 -26.80
CA ILE A 441 31.81 -4.63 -28.22
C ILE A 441 32.79 -5.79 -28.46
N THR A 442 32.67 -6.46 -29.62
CA THR A 442 33.59 -7.53 -30.00
C THR A 442 34.96 -6.97 -30.39
N GLU A 443 36.02 -7.77 -30.19
CA GLU A 443 37.39 -7.39 -30.56
C GLU A 443 37.53 -7.04 -32.05
N GLN A 444 36.88 -7.81 -32.92
CA GLN A 444 36.82 -7.53 -34.36
C GLN A 444 36.13 -6.20 -34.67
N SER A 445 35.07 -5.84 -33.95
CA SER A 445 34.37 -4.56 -34.12
C SER A 445 35.23 -3.39 -33.64
N LEU A 446 35.93 -3.55 -32.52
CA LEU A 446 36.86 -2.54 -32.02
C LEU A 446 38.02 -2.32 -33.00
N TRP A 447 38.59 -3.39 -33.56
CA TRP A 447 39.67 -3.31 -34.54
C TRP A 447 39.27 -2.52 -35.79
N TYR A 448 38.06 -2.78 -36.32
CA TYR A 448 37.53 -2.04 -37.48
C TYR A 448 37.34 -0.55 -37.16
N ARG A 449 36.85 -0.21 -35.97
CA ARG A 449 36.64 1.18 -35.54
C ARG A 449 37.95 1.91 -35.23
N ILE A 450 38.96 1.24 -34.67
CA ILE A 450 40.32 1.79 -34.50
C ILE A 450 40.93 2.15 -35.85
N LYS A 451 40.73 1.29 -36.87
CA LYS A 451 41.20 1.51 -38.24
C LYS A 451 40.42 2.61 -38.96
N LYS A 452 39.08 2.63 -38.84
CA LYS A 452 38.20 3.68 -39.37
C LYS A 452 38.63 5.06 -38.89
N HIS A 453 38.97 5.18 -37.61
CA HIS A 453 39.38 6.43 -36.99
C HIS A 453 40.89 6.71 -37.08
N GLY A 454 41.70 5.84 -37.68
CA GLY A 454 43.16 6.06 -37.78
C GLY A 454 43.88 6.19 -36.43
N ILE A 455 43.40 5.50 -35.39
CA ILE A 455 44.00 5.55 -34.05
C ILE A 455 45.24 4.66 -34.01
N GLN A 456 46.41 5.23 -33.76
CA GLN A 456 47.65 4.47 -33.55
C GLN A 456 47.66 3.84 -32.14
N ALA A 457 46.98 2.71 -31.99
CA ALA A 457 47.15 1.89 -30.80
C ALA A 457 48.60 1.35 -30.82
N ARG A 458 49.44 1.75 -29.83
CA ARG A 458 50.71 1.05 -29.60
C ARG A 458 50.37 -0.40 -29.28
N VAL A 459 50.61 -1.28 -30.25
CA VAL A 459 50.41 -2.72 -30.12
C VAL A 459 51.48 -3.24 -29.17
N THR A 460 51.19 -3.27 -27.87
CA THR A 460 51.88 -4.19 -26.96
C THR A 460 51.18 -5.54 -27.05
N GLY A 461 51.57 -6.30 -28.08
CA GLY A 461 51.28 -7.71 -28.20
C GLY A 461 50.23 -8.05 -29.26
N SER A 462 50.69 -8.32 -30.48
CA SER A 462 50.25 -9.46 -31.27
C SER A 462 51.29 -9.76 -32.36
N PRO A 463 51.26 -10.95 -32.98
CA PRO A 463 52.07 -12.15 -32.70
C PRO A 463 53.23 -12.32 -33.72
N PRO A 464 54.19 -13.24 -33.54
CA PRO A 464 54.93 -13.74 -34.70
C PRO A 464 54.13 -14.89 -35.34
N THR A 465 53.63 -14.67 -36.56
CA THR A 465 53.27 -15.76 -37.49
C THR A 465 54.36 -15.93 -38.54
N GLY A 466 54.93 -17.12 -38.64
CA GLY A 466 55.47 -17.66 -39.89
C GLY A 466 56.95 -18.08 -39.89
N PRO A 467 57.31 -19.15 -40.62
CA PRO A 467 58.42 -20.04 -40.28
C PRO A 467 59.73 -19.75 -41.02
N SER A 468 60.86 -20.12 -40.40
CA SER A 468 62.10 -20.46 -41.11
C SER A 468 62.96 -21.38 -40.25
N GLU A 469 62.96 -22.67 -40.61
CA GLU A 469 63.97 -23.71 -40.35
C GLU A 469 65.40 -23.29 -40.80
N PRO A 470 66.49 -24.07 -40.55
CA PRO A 470 66.67 -25.29 -39.74
C PRO A 470 67.94 -25.30 -38.84
N ALA A 471 68.25 -26.49 -38.30
CA ALA A 471 69.46 -26.99 -37.61
C ALA A 471 69.41 -26.86 -36.07
N SER A 472 69.49 -27.92 -35.26
CA SER A 472 69.96 -29.29 -35.49
C SER A 472 69.56 -30.16 -34.29
N LEU A 473 69.12 -31.39 -34.55
CA LEU A 473 69.17 -32.52 -33.61
C LEU A 473 70.64 -32.96 -33.43
N PRO A 474 71.06 -33.68 -32.36
CA PRO A 474 70.42 -34.90 -31.81
C PRO A 474 70.50 -34.95 -30.24
N ALA A 475 70.11 -35.95 -29.43
CA ALA A 475 69.68 -37.35 -29.53
C ALA A 475 68.93 -37.76 -28.22
N ALA A 476 68.05 -38.79 -28.33
CA ALA A 476 67.75 -39.93 -27.41
C ALA A 476 68.38 -39.98 -25.98
N ARG A 477 67.81 -40.52 -24.88
CA ARG A 477 66.73 -41.52 -24.57
C ARG A 477 66.53 -41.60 -23.00
N PRO A 478 65.74 -42.52 -22.39
CA PRO A 478 64.84 -42.27 -21.24
C PRO A 478 65.23 -42.95 -19.90
N THR A 479 64.52 -42.69 -18.78
CA THR A 479 64.38 -43.65 -17.65
C THR A 479 63.11 -43.46 -16.77
N ARG A 480 62.41 -44.60 -16.60
CA ARG A 480 61.60 -45.19 -15.50
C ARG A 480 60.58 -44.39 -14.63
N PRO A 481 59.42 -45.02 -14.28
CA PRO A 481 58.52 -44.58 -13.22
C PRO A 481 58.93 -45.16 -11.85
N VAL A 482 58.67 -44.41 -10.76
CA VAL A 482 58.87 -44.87 -9.38
C VAL A 482 57.54 -44.82 -8.61
N GLU A 483 57.31 -45.90 -7.89
CA GLU A 483 56.19 -46.28 -7.02
C GLU A 483 56.02 -45.38 -5.79
N LEU A 484 54.78 -45.31 -5.28
CA LEU A 484 54.45 -44.84 -3.94
C LEU A 484 54.36 -46.04 -2.98
N PRO A 485 54.97 -46.00 -1.77
CA PRO A 485 54.80 -47.03 -0.78
C PRO A 485 53.64 -46.77 0.19
N ALA A 486 53.24 -47.85 0.86
CA ALA A 486 52.08 -48.05 1.70
C ALA A 486 52.29 -47.79 3.21
N ASN A 487 51.15 -47.67 3.90
CA ASN A 487 50.79 -48.15 5.26
C ASN A 487 51.64 -47.84 6.53
N ALA A 488 50.91 -47.44 7.58
CA ALA A 488 51.04 -47.90 8.98
C ALA A 488 49.70 -47.54 9.70
N GLU A 489 48.77 -48.47 9.93
CA GLU A 489 48.59 -49.36 11.10
C GLU A 489 48.42 -48.63 12.45
N GLU A 490 47.24 -48.62 13.08
CA GLU A 490 46.52 -49.67 13.86
C GLU A 490 46.91 -49.70 15.36
N ALA A 491 45.90 -49.55 16.24
CA ALA A 491 45.57 -50.48 17.34
C ALA A 491 44.89 -49.77 18.54
N LEU A 492 43.67 -50.19 18.88
CA LEU A 492 43.35 -50.80 20.17
C LEU A 492 41.93 -51.41 20.14
N ASP A 493 41.83 -52.59 20.73
CA ASP A 493 40.90 -53.69 20.44
C ASP A 493 40.00 -54.01 21.65
N ARG A 494 38.82 -54.57 21.35
CA ARG A 494 37.97 -55.55 22.09
C ARG A 494 37.39 -55.30 23.49
N SER A 495 36.06 -55.49 23.57
CA SER A 495 35.42 -56.59 24.34
C SER A 495 33.90 -56.69 24.05
N VAL A 496 33.40 -57.80 23.47
CA VAL A 496 32.72 -58.99 24.06
C VAL A 496 31.18 -59.04 23.86
N THR A 497 30.79 -59.84 22.87
CA THR A 497 29.77 -60.92 22.78
C THR A 497 28.50 -61.02 23.68
N ARG A 498 27.35 -61.17 22.98
CA ARG A 498 26.20 -62.14 23.12
C ARG A 498 25.43 -62.30 24.46
N SER A 499 24.09 -62.15 24.39
CA SER A 499 23.02 -63.15 24.71
C SER A 499 21.62 -62.46 24.75
N ARG A 500 20.67 -62.73 23.83
CA ARG A 500 19.60 -63.77 23.76
C ARG A 500 18.45 -63.71 24.80
N SER A 501 17.22 -63.81 24.24
CA SER A 501 15.92 -64.24 24.83
C SER A 501 15.14 -63.21 25.64
N ALA A 502 13.81 -63.15 25.68
CA ALA A 502 12.68 -63.72 24.93
C ALA A 502 11.40 -63.09 25.53
N GLY A 503 10.28 -63.01 24.79
CA GLY A 503 8.96 -62.90 25.43
C GLY A 503 7.88 -62.09 24.73
N ARG A 504 7.15 -62.75 23.82
CA ARG A 504 5.66 -62.75 23.66
C ARG A 504 4.90 -61.41 23.51
N ASN A 505 4.58 -61.06 22.26
CA ASN A 505 3.27 -61.18 21.54
C ASN A 505 1.99 -61.51 22.36
N PRO A 506 0.73 -61.42 21.83
CA PRO A 506 0.18 -60.70 20.65
C PRO A 506 -1.22 -60.05 20.86
N GLY A 507 -1.64 -59.29 19.85
CA GLY A 507 -2.99 -59.45 19.26
C GLY A 507 -3.84 -58.18 19.21
N ARG A 508 -4.58 -57.91 18.14
CA ARG A 508 -4.74 -58.58 16.85
C ARG A 508 -5.66 -57.68 16.01
N ASN A 509 -5.32 -57.56 14.72
CA ASN A 509 -6.19 -57.71 13.53
C ASN A 509 -7.56 -57.01 13.44
N ARG A 510 -8.07 -56.60 12.28
CA ARG A 510 -7.71 -56.70 10.84
C ARG A 510 -8.72 -55.76 10.14
N ALA A 511 -8.32 -54.91 9.20
CA ALA A 511 -8.12 -55.19 7.78
C ALA A 511 -9.41 -55.50 7.00
N PHE A 512 -9.61 -54.78 5.89
CA PHE A 512 -10.05 -55.19 4.54
C PHE A 512 -10.35 -53.88 3.79
N LYS A 513 -9.48 -53.31 2.94
CA LYS A 513 -9.10 -53.70 1.56
C LYS A 513 -10.27 -54.11 0.67
N ASP A 514 -10.71 -53.15 -0.16
CA ASP A 514 -10.86 -53.22 -1.63
C ASP A 514 -12.18 -52.59 -2.08
N LEU A 515 -12.13 -51.51 -2.88
CA LEU A 515 -12.43 -51.56 -4.32
C LEU A 515 -12.27 -50.18 -4.97
N LEU A 516 -11.67 -50.19 -6.16
CA LEU A 516 -11.65 -49.12 -7.16
C LEU A 516 -13.04 -48.80 -7.70
N ALA A 517 -13.34 -47.51 -7.86
CA ALA A 517 -14.11 -46.90 -8.95
C ALA A 517 -13.75 -45.41 -9.04
#